data_AF-K0SIW7-F1
#
_entry.id   AF-K0SIW7-F1
#
_cell.length_a   1.000
_cell.length_b   1.000
_cell.length_c   1.000
_cell.angle_alpha   90.00
_cell.angle_beta   90.00
_cell.angle_gamma   90.00
#
_symmetry.space_group_name_H-M   'P 1'
#
loop_
_entity.id
_entity.type
_entity.pdbx_description
1 polymer ?
#
loop_
_entity_poly.entity_id
_entity_poly.type
_entity_poly.pdbx_seq_one_letter_code
_entity_poly.pdbx_strand_id
1 'polypeptide(L)'
;MKRSLLAAAIASCLTVSVDGSCSFCSQGLTVDGSTAVPNSGGQDCASLLEFAPSLEADEFLCDASKEAESLCCPGGGEPDQPEEPDQPEPDQPEPNQPDQPDQPENVDVPEEQQPGEEVSPETEDTAEEEEACVVCGSGLTVPETTSYGRRTCAQVLLDAAATTADTNRCNNIKQAEGTCCPPPAEDPCQFCADGLTVGEDTAAGQVTCGQAKADAAITESDSNICGRIQSLEETCCPGPASDPCPVCPDGLTVDEYTVISQAQGTTCGGLISDALNVESDSNRCNNMLGAEDGLLPRPSPTAAPCASTASPWTSPRSSTRDGGGRAPPSSRTRSRPTPTATGATT
;
A
#
# COMPACT_ATOMS: atom_id res chain seq x y z
N MET A 1 -42.99 -9.39 -63.43
CA MET A 1 -41.95 -10.44 -63.45
C MET A 1 -40.63 -9.82 -63.88
N LYS A 2 -39.70 -9.60 -62.95
CA LYS A 2 -38.24 -9.53 -63.17
C LYS A 2 -37.56 -9.24 -61.83
N ARG A 3 -37.18 -10.34 -61.16
CA ARG A 3 -36.06 -10.38 -60.21
C ARG A 3 -34.77 -10.22 -61.03
N SER A 4 -33.78 -9.51 -60.50
CA SER A 4 -32.40 -10.01 -60.33
C SER A 4 -31.37 -8.88 -60.29
N LEU A 5 -30.40 -9.11 -59.40
CA LEU A 5 -29.00 -8.68 -59.47
C LEU A 5 -28.70 -7.20 -59.20
N LEU A 6 -28.40 -6.90 -57.93
CA LEU A 6 -27.29 -6.04 -57.53
C LEU A 6 -27.02 -6.28 -56.04
N ALA A 7 -26.30 -7.36 -55.75
CA ALA A 7 -25.62 -7.62 -54.49
C ALA A 7 -24.13 -7.76 -54.81
N ALA A 8 -23.29 -7.32 -53.86
CA ALA A 8 -21.83 -7.36 -53.86
C ALA A 8 -21.12 -6.34 -54.76
N ALA A 9 -21.02 -5.10 -54.28
CA ALA A 9 -19.95 -4.18 -54.68
C ALA A 9 -19.19 -3.72 -53.43
N ILE A 10 -18.05 -4.39 -53.20
CA ILE A 10 -16.77 -3.81 -52.77
C ILE A 10 -16.82 -2.99 -51.46
N ALA A 11 -16.76 -3.70 -50.34
CA ALA A 11 -16.11 -3.20 -49.12
C ALA A 11 -14.73 -3.88 -49.00
N SER A 12 -13.86 -3.63 -49.97
CA SER A 12 -12.42 -3.85 -49.80
C SER A 12 -11.88 -2.64 -49.07
N CYS A 13 -11.94 -2.68 -47.74
CA CYS A 13 -11.16 -1.78 -46.91
C CYS A 13 -9.68 -2.00 -47.27
N LEU A 14 -9.06 -0.96 -47.83
CA LEU A 14 -7.61 -0.85 -47.91
C LEU A 14 -7.08 -0.87 -46.47
N THR A 15 -6.65 -2.04 -46.00
CA THR A 15 -5.69 -2.14 -44.90
C THR A 15 -4.38 -1.59 -45.46
N VAL A 16 -4.13 -0.31 -45.22
CA VAL A 16 -2.76 0.20 -45.29
C VAL A 16 -2.02 -0.56 -44.20
N SER A 17 -1.23 -1.56 -44.60
CA SER A 17 -0.22 -2.16 -43.73
C SER A 17 0.78 -1.04 -43.43
N VAL A 18 0.58 -0.36 -42.30
CA VAL A 18 1.59 0.49 -41.73
C VAL A 18 2.65 -0.47 -41.22
N ASP A 19 3.77 -0.57 -41.95
CA ASP A 19 4.96 -1.30 -41.52
C ASP A 19 5.37 -0.73 -40.15
N GLY A 20 5.06 -1.48 -39.08
CA GLY A 20 5.26 -1.02 -37.70
C GLY A 20 4.04 -1.10 -36.79
N SER A 21 2.95 -1.76 -37.18
CA SER A 21 1.84 -2.06 -36.24
C SER A 21 2.10 -3.33 -35.44
N CYS A 22 1.65 -3.36 -34.19
CA CYS A 22 1.80 -4.53 -33.33
C CYS A 22 1.03 -5.73 -33.87
N SER A 23 1.74 -6.80 -34.23
CA SER A 23 1.13 -8.06 -34.63
C SER A 23 0.78 -8.89 -33.39
N PHE A 24 -0.50 -8.90 -33.02
CA PHE A 24 -1.05 -9.80 -32.00
C PHE A 24 -1.91 -10.87 -32.67
N CYS A 25 -1.59 -12.16 -32.45
CA CYS A 25 -2.30 -13.30 -33.00
C CYS A 25 -2.58 -13.14 -34.51
N SER A 26 -1.52 -13.02 -35.31
CA SER A 26 -1.60 -12.77 -36.77
C SER A 26 -2.44 -13.80 -37.55
N GLN A 27 -2.63 -15.00 -36.98
CA GLN A 27 -3.47 -16.07 -37.52
C GLN A 27 -4.91 -16.07 -36.98
N GLY A 28 -5.26 -15.09 -36.15
CA GLY A 28 -6.50 -15.02 -35.39
C GLY A 28 -6.41 -15.71 -34.02
N LEU A 29 -7.43 -15.49 -33.20
CA LEU A 29 -7.57 -16.13 -31.88
C LEU A 29 -7.86 -17.63 -32.04
N THR A 30 -7.16 -18.47 -31.27
CA THR A 30 -7.46 -19.91 -31.20
C THR A 30 -8.32 -20.28 -29.99
N VAL A 31 -8.40 -19.39 -29.00
CA VAL A 31 -9.31 -19.50 -27.86
C VAL A 31 -10.56 -18.64 -28.02
N ASP A 32 -11.53 -18.79 -27.13
CA ASP A 32 -12.73 -17.97 -27.11
C ASP A 32 -12.37 -16.50 -26.86
N GLY A 33 -12.96 -15.58 -27.63
CA GLY A 33 -12.65 -14.15 -27.55
C GLY A 33 -12.92 -13.54 -26.16
N SER A 34 -13.84 -14.12 -25.38
CA SER A 34 -14.14 -13.69 -24.01
C SER A 34 -13.22 -14.32 -22.96
N THR A 35 -12.16 -15.02 -23.36
CA THR A 35 -11.15 -15.55 -22.44
C THR A 35 -10.42 -14.38 -21.77
N ALA A 36 -10.59 -14.27 -20.45
CA ALA A 36 -9.97 -13.22 -19.65
C ALA A 36 -8.46 -13.38 -19.62
N VAL A 37 -7.73 -12.29 -19.87
CA VAL A 37 -6.27 -12.28 -19.77
C VAL A 37 -5.88 -11.99 -18.31
N PRO A 38 -5.06 -12.84 -17.67
CA PRO A 38 -4.64 -12.60 -16.30
C PRO A 38 -3.89 -11.27 -16.18
N ASN A 39 -4.19 -10.50 -15.12
CA ASN A 39 -3.51 -9.23 -14.79
C ASN A 39 -3.70 -8.09 -15.81
N SER A 40 -4.63 -8.19 -16.76
CA SER A 40 -4.88 -7.15 -17.77
C SER A 40 -5.90 -6.08 -17.36
N GLY A 41 -6.32 -6.05 -16.08
CA GLY A 41 -7.38 -5.15 -15.62
C GLY A 41 -8.78 -5.48 -16.16
N GLY A 42 -9.00 -6.72 -16.61
CA GLY A 42 -10.31 -7.20 -17.09
C GLY A 42 -10.45 -7.22 -18.61
N GLN A 43 -9.36 -7.07 -19.37
CA GLN A 43 -9.38 -7.27 -20.81
C GLN A 43 -9.45 -8.76 -21.18
N ASP A 44 -10.14 -9.04 -22.28
CA ASP A 44 -10.24 -10.36 -22.90
C ASP A 44 -9.47 -10.41 -24.23
N CYS A 45 -9.25 -11.63 -24.73
CA CYS A 45 -8.50 -11.86 -25.95
C CYS A 45 -9.10 -11.13 -27.18
N ALA A 46 -10.43 -10.93 -27.23
CA ALA A 46 -11.09 -10.18 -28.30
C ALA A 46 -10.75 -8.68 -28.24
N SER A 47 -10.79 -8.08 -27.05
CA SER A 47 -10.44 -6.67 -26.86
C SER A 47 -8.97 -6.41 -27.23
N LEU A 48 -8.06 -7.32 -26.86
CA LEU A 48 -6.64 -7.25 -27.23
C LEU A 48 -6.42 -7.36 -28.75
N LEU A 49 -7.13 -8.27 -29.43
CA LEU A 49 -7.07 -8.41 -30.88
C LEU A 49 -7.53 -7.15 -31.63
N GLU A 50 -8.58 -6.47 -31.12
CA GLU A 50 -9.09 -5.24 -31.71
C GLU A 50 -8.17 -4.02 -31.44
N PHE A 51 -7.50 -4.00 -30.30
CA PHE A 51 -6.64 -2.90 -29.88
C PHE A 51 -5.22 -2.97 -30.48
N ALA A 52 -4.64 -4.17 -30.62
CA ALA A 52 -3.26 -4.35 -31.08
C ALA A 52 -2.89 -3.64 -32.40
N PRO A 53 -3.74 -3.57 -33.44
CA PRO A 53 -3.42 -2.86 -34.68
C PRO A 53 -3.26 -1.34 -34.49
N SER A 54 -3.75 -0.78 -33.38
CA SER A 54 -3.60 0.64 -33.04
C SER A 54 -2.29 0.97 -32.32
N LEU A 55 -1.54 -0.05 -31.90
CA LEU A 55 -0.26 0.07 -31.22
C LEU A 55 0.90 0.03 -32.22
N GLU A 56 1.95 0.81 -31.94
CA GLU A 56 3.21 0.73 -32.66
C GLU A 56 4.02 -0.50 -32.20
N ALA A 57 4.80 -1.09 -33.11
CA ALA A 57 5.48 -2.37 -32.87
C ALA A 57 6.59 -2.29 -31.83
N ASP A 58 7.12 -1.09 -31.58
CA ASP A 58 8.14 -0.76 -30.57
C ASP A 58 7.54 -0.17 -29.28
N GLU A 59 6.21 -0.06 -29.20
CA GLU A 59 5.55 0.41 -28.00
C GLU A 59 5.52 -0.69 -26.94
N PHE A 60 5.78 -0.34 -25.68
CA PHE A 60 5.77 -1.28 -24.55
C PHE A 60 4.46 -2.08 -24.44
N LEU A 61 3.33 -1.47 -24.84
CA LEU A 61 2.03 -2.12 -24.87
C LEU A 61 1.97 -3.26 -25.90
N CYS A 62 2.76 -3.22 -26.97
CA CYS A 62 2.87 -4.30 -27.94
C CYS A 62 3.54 -5.53 -27.32
N ASP A 63 4.65 -5.34 -26.60
CA ASP A 63 5.34 -6.44 -25.92
C ASP A 63 4.48 -7.06 -24.80
N ALA A 64 3.76 -6.23 -24.05
CA ALA A 64 2.79 -6.71 -23.06
C ALA A 64 1.65 -7.51 -23.72
N SER A 65 1.18 -7.07 -24.89
CA SER A 65 0.18 -7.80 -25.66
C SER A 65 0.74 -9.14 -26.16
N LYS A 66 2.00 -9.20 -26.62
CA LYS A 66 2.65 -10.44 -27.07
C LYS A 66 2.76 -11.51 -25.98
N GLU A 67 2.95 -11.13 -24.71
CA GLU A 67 2.92 -12.13 -23.61
C GLU A 67 1.58 -12.89 -23.55
N ALA A 68 0.47 -12.22 -23.89
CA ALA A 68 -0.86 -12.81 -23.91
C ALA A 68 -1.11 -13.72 -25.15
N GLU A 69 -0.25 -13.70 -26.17
CA GLU A 69 -0.41 -14.56 -27.36
C GLU A 69 -0.32 -16.04 -27.01
N SER A 70 0.56 -16.39 -26.08
CA SER A 70 0.69 -17.77 -25.60
C SER A 70 -0.62 -18.33 -25.02
N LEU A 71 -1.47 -17.44 -24.49
CA LEU A 71 -2.77 -17.76 -23.93
C LEU A 71 -3.89 -17.65 -24.97
N CYS A 72 -3.88 -16.60 -25.79
CA CYS A 72 -4.97 -16.26 -26.71
C CYS A 72 -4.87 -16.95 -28.08
N CYS A 73 -3.66 -17.30 -28.50
CA CYS A 73 -3.39 -18.01 -29.74
C CYS A 73 -2.23 -19.03 -29.61
N PRO A 74 -2.32 -20.01 -28.68
CA PRO A 74 -1.36 -21.11 -28.60
C PRO A 74 -1.23 -21.81 -29.96
N GLY A 75 -0.07 -21.69 -30.59
CA GLY A 75 0.23 -22.21 -31.93
C GLY A 75 0.55 -21.14 -32.98
N GLY A 76 0.46 -19.85 -32.64
CA GLY A 76 0.87 -18.73 -33.50
C GLY A 76 2.37 -18.41 -33.51
N GLY A 77 3.18 -19.11 -32.70
CA GLY A 77 4.63 -18.97 -32.69
C GLY A 77 5.21 -19.25 -34.07
N GLU A 78 6.19 -18.44 -34.47
CA GLU A 78 6.87 -18.48 -35.77
C GLU A 78 7.09 -19.92 -36.28
N PRO A 79 6.90 -20.18 -37.59
CA PRO A 79 7.30 -21.46 -38.16
C PRO A 79 8.77 -21.70 -37.81
N ASP A 80 9.04 -22.85 -37.21
CA ASP A 80 10.37 -23.38 -36.88
C ASP A 80 11.46 -22.75 -37.77
N GLN A 81 12.31 -21.92 -37.17
CA GLN A 81 13.67 -21.85 -37.69
C GLN A 81 14.16 -23.30 -37.68
N PRO A 82 14.57 -23.86 -38.84
CA PRO A 82 14.99 -25.25 -38.90
C PRO A 82 16.10 -25.45 -37.88
N GLU A 83 15.82 -26.30 -36.89
CA GLU A 83 16.81 -26.76 -35.92
C GLU A 83 18.04 -27.22 -36.71
N GLU A 84 19.15 -26.51 -36.48
CA GLU A 84 20.44 -26.90 -37.01
C GLU A 84 20.74 -28.32 -36.47
N PRO A 85 21.02 -29.31 -37.33
CA PRO A 85 21.07 -30.70 -36.91
C PRO A 85 22.18 -30.91 -35.88
N ASP A 86 21.76 -31.46 -34.73
CA ASP A 86 22.57 -32.07 -33.68
C ASP A 86 23.87 -32.67 -34.24
N GLN A 87 24.98 -31.96 -34.03
CA GLN A 87 26.29 -32.56 -34.20
C GLN A 87 26.53 -33.50 -33.01
N PRO A 88 26.80 -34.79 -33.24
CA PRO A 88 27.03 -35.73 -32.16
C PRO A 88 28.30 -35.35 -31.39
N GLU A 89 28.14 -35.06 -30.10
CA GLU A 89 29.25 -34.92 -29.16
C GLU A 89 30.10 -36.21 -29.13
N PRO A 90 31.44 -36.09 -29.12
CA PRO A 90 32.31 -37.24 -29.00
C PRO A 90 32.32 -37.77 -27.56
N ASP A 91 32.11 -39.09 -27.42
CA ASP A 91 32.38 -39.93 -26.26
C ASP A 91 33.57 -39.42 -25.41
N GLN A 92 33.29 -38.91 -24.21
CA GLN A 92 34.29 -38.77 -23.16
C GLN A 92 34.04 -39.81 -22.06
N PRO A 93 35.08 -40.58 -21.67
CA PRO A 93 34.93 -41.66 -20.69
C PRO A 93 34.85 -41.12 -19.25
N GLU A 94 33.96 -41.72 -18.46
CA GLU A 94 33.88 -41.54 -17.01
C GLU A 94 35.21 -41.86 -16.31
N PRO A 95 35.70 -41.01 -15.39
CA PRO A 95 36.64 -41.43 -14.37
C PRO A 95 35.94 -41.63 -13.03
N ASN A 96 36.12 -42.85 -12.53
CA ASN A 96 35.89 -43.30 -11.17
C ASN A 96 36.54 -42.37 -10.13
N GLN A 97 35.77 -42.05 -9.06
CA GLN A 97 36.08 -41.97 -7.60
C GLN A 97 37.55 -41.78 -7.13
N PRO A 98 37.84 -41.10 -5.98
CA PRO A 98 37.11 -41.26 -4.71
C PRO A 98 37.05 -40.05 -3.72
N ASP A 99 36.30 -40.29 -2.66
CA ASP A 99 36.20 -39.62 -1.35
C ASP A 99 37.49 -39.10 -0.66
N GLN A 100 37.29 -38.03 0.16
CA GLN A 100 38.05 -37.53 1.33
C GLN A 100 39.27 -36.59 1.15
N PRO A 101 39.68 -35.81 2.19
CA PRO A 101 38.95 -35.09 3.27
C PRO A 101 39.45 -33.63 3.53
N ASP A 102 38.86 -32.94 4.51
CA ASP A 102 39.28 -31.66 5.13
C ASP A 102 40.80 -31.45 5.33
N GLN A 103 41.35 -30.28 4.95
CA GLN A 103 42.01 -29.30 5.85
C GLN A 103 42.58 -28.06 5.10
N PRO A 104 42.83 -26.93 5.79
CA PRO A 104 43.25 -25.66 5.20
C PRO A 104 44.78 -25.48 5.25
N GLU A 105 45.40 -25.05 4.15
CA GLU A 105 46.78 -24.56 4.16
C GLU A 105 46.92 -23.22 3.42
N ASN A 106 47.56 -22.29 4.14
CA ASN A 106 48.13 -21.05 3.65
C ASN A 106 49.01 -21.29 2.42
N VAL A 107 48.83 -20.49 1.37
CA VAL A 107 49.88 -20.29 0.35
C VAL A 107 50.06 -18.79 0.12
N ASP A 108 51.19 -18.34 0.64
CA ASP A 108 51.95 -17.14 0.30
C ASP A 108 51.95 -16.89 -1.23
N VAL A 109 51.40 -15.76 -1.67
CA VAL A 109 51.51 -15.30 -3.06
C VAL A 109 52.71 -14.37 -3.17
N PRO A 110 53.71 -14.69 -4.02
CA PRO A 110 54.89 -13.87 -4.18
C PRO A 110 54.59 -12.60 -5.00
N GLU A 111 55.09 -11.51 -4.44
CA GLU A 111 55.29 -10.20 -5.02
C GLU A 111 56.21 -10.29 -6.25
N GLU A 112 55.64 -10.18 -7.46
CA GLU A 112 56.40 -9.81 -8.66
C GLU A 112 55.98 -8.42 -9.16
N GLN A 113 56.90 -7.50 -8.91
CA GLN A 113 56.95 -6.14 -9.43
C GLN A 113 57.01 -6.16 -10.97
N GLN A 114 56.04 -5.53 -11.62
CA GLN A 114 56.22 -5.03 -12.98
C GLN A 114 56.60 -3.54 -12.94
N PRO A 115 57.63 -3.12 -13.70
CA PRO A 115 58.17 -1.77 -13.65
C PRO A 115 57.46 -0.83 -14.63
N GLY A 116 57.03 0.32 -14.10
CA GLY A 116 57.10 1.63 -14.74
C GLY A 116 56.47 1.78 -16.13
N GLU A 117 55.17 2.03 -16.16
CA GLU A 117 54.52 2.74 -17.27
C GLU A 117 54.24 4.18 -16.82
N GLU A 118 54.68 5.12 -17.65
CA GLU A 118 54.71 6.56 -17.35
C GLU A 118 53.32 7.10 -17.01
N VAL A 119 53.24 7.70 -15.82
CA VAL A 119 52.10 8.46 -15.34
C VAL A 119 51.93 9.70 -16.24
N SER A 120 51.00 9.60 -17.19
CA SER A 120 50.50 10.74 -17.95
C SER A 120 49.63 11.61 -17.03
N PRO A 121 49.78 12.94 -17.05
CA PRO A 121 49.22 13.82 -16.03
C PRO A 121 47.70 13.96 -16.19
N GLU A 122 46.99 13.75 -15.08
CA GLU A 122 45.91 14.58 -14.58
C GLU A 122 45.07 15.28 -15.66
N THR A 123 44.21 14.53 -16.36
CA THR A 123 42.91 15.10 -16.70
C THR A 123 42.15 15.19 -15.39
N GLU A 124 41.94 16.42 -14.91
CA GLU A 124 40.88 16.78 -13.98
C GLU A 124 39.56 16.30 -14.57
N ASP A 125 39.29 15.01 -14.37
CA ASP A 125 38.02 14.35 -14.59
C ASP A 125 37.08 15.03 -13.62
N THR A 126 36.43 16.07 -14.14
CA THR A 126 35.28 16.68 -13.52
C THR A 126 34.22 15.59 -13.57
N ALA A 127 34.28 14.67 -12.61
CA ALA A 127 33.23 13.70 -12.37
C ALA A 127 32.00 14.53 -12.06
N GLU A 128 31.23 14.85 -13.11
CA GLU A 128 29.88 15.35 -12.98
C GLU A 128 29.18 14.30 -12.13
N GLU A 129 28.89 14.64 -10.87
CA GLU A 129 28.12 13.78 -9.98
C GLU A 129 26.78 13.54 -10.67
N GLU A 130 26.65 12.39 -11.34
CA GLU A 130 25.42 12.02 -12.01
C GLU A 130 24.33 11.93 -10.95
N GLU A 131 23.37 12.85 -11.01
CA GLU A 131 22.29 12.89 -10.05
C GLU A 131 21.48 11.57 -10.13
N ALA A 132 21.23 10.95 -8.98
CA ALA A 132 20.40 9.75 -8.92
C ALA A 132 18.94 10.08 -9.28
N CYS A 133 18.24 9.13 -9.87
CA CYS A 133 16.82 9.25 -10.17
C CYS A 133 16.03 9.35 -8.86
N VAL A 134 15.48 10.53 -8.59
CA VAL A 134 14.59 10.76 -7.45
C VAL A 134 13.17 10.40 -7.88
N VAL A 135 12.61 9.41 -7.20
CA VAL A 135 11.20 9.00 -7.28
C VAL A 135 10.64 9.14 -5.90
N CYS A 136 9.49 9.82 -5.78
CA CYS A 136 8.91 10.12 -4.48
C CYS A 136 9.84 10.94 -3.57
N GLY A 137 10.16 12.17 -3.96
CA GLY A 137 11.09 13.01 -3.19
C GLY A 137 10.71 13.22 -1.71
N SER A 138 9.44 13.00 -1.36
CA SER A 138 8.91 13.07 0.01
C SER A 138 8.85 11.71 0.73
N GLY A 139 9.29 10.62 0.09
CA GLY A 139 9.11 9.24 0.55
C GLY A 139 7.82 8.57 0.03
N LEU A 140 7.66 7.28 0.32
CA LEU A 140 6.43 6.54 0.02
C LEU A 140 5.27 7.06 0.86
N THR A 141 4.13 7.31 0.21
CA THR A 141 2.86 7.59 0.91
C THR A 141 2.00 6.34 1.06
N VAL A 142 2.35 5.25 0.38
CA VAL A 142 1.70 3.94 0.47
C VAL A 142 2.64 2.92 1.14
N PRO A 143 2.11 1.77 1.63
CA PRO A 143 2.96 0.70 2.16
C PRO A 143 4.01 0.24 1.14
N GLU A 144 5.21 -0.10 1.61
CA GLU A 144 6.33 -0.63 0.81
C GLU A 144 5.95 -1.85 -0.05
N THR A 145 4.98 -2.63 0.42
CA THR A 145 4.46 -3.85 -0.23
C THR A 145 3.41 -3.58 -1.29
N THR A 146 3.04 -2.32 -1.53
CA THR A 146 2.04 -1.95 -2.55
C THR A 146 2.54 -2.36 -3.92
N SER A 147 1.70 -3.09 -4.67
CA SER A 147 2.07 -3.64 -5.97
C SER A 147 1.97 -2.58 -7.07
N TYR A 148 3.02 -2.49 -7.88
CA TYR A 148 3.10 -1.73 -9.12
C TYR A 148 3.53 -2.67 -10.25
N GLY A 149 2.55 -3.22 -10.97
CA GLY A 149 2.79 -4.27 -11.96
C GLY A 149 3.41 -5.51 -11.31
N ARG A 150 4.61 -5.91 -11.76
CA ARG A 150 5.38 -7.04 -11.21
C ARG A 150 6.33 -6.66 -10.08
N ARG A 151 6.35 -5.39 -9.67
CA ARG A 151 7.24 -4.86 -8.62
C ARG A 151 6.42 -4.33 -7.45
N THR A 152 7.07 -4.12 -6.31
CA THR A 152 6.50 -3.34 -5.21
C THR A 152 7.01 -1.91 -5.22
N CYS A 153 6.32 -0.98 -4.56
CA CYS A 153 6.78 0.39 -4.43
C CYS A 153 8.15 0.53 -3.75
N ALA A 154 8.49 -0.37 -2.81
CA ALA A 154 9.85 -0.44 -2.28
C ALA A 154 10.89 -0.83 -3.34
N GLN A 155 10.59 -1.78 -4.22
CA GLN A 155 11.49 -2.17 -5.31
C GLN A 155 11.65 -1.03 -6.33
N VAL A 156 10.58 -0.29 -6.62
CA VAL A 156 10.63 0.91 -7.47
C VAL A 156 11.59 1.95 -6.91
N LEU A 157 11.59 2.19 -5.59
CA LEU A 157 12.54 3.12 -4.97
C LEU A 157 13.99 2.63 -5.04
N LEU A 158 14.22 1.34 -4.82
CA LEU A 158 15.56 0.75 -4.97
C LEU A 158 16.06 0.86 -6.42
N ASP A 159 15.17 0.62 -7.39
CA ASP A 159 15.49 0.79 -8.81
C ASP A 159 15.79 2.25 -9.17
N ALA A 160 15.04 3.20 -8.60
CA ALA A 160 15.27 4.64 -8.78
C ALA A 160 16.65 5.04 -8.25
N ALA A 161 16.99 4.65 -7.03
CA ALA A 161 18.28 4.96 -6.41
C ALA A 161 19.49 4.41 -7.19
N ALA A 162 19.30 3.30 -7.92
CA ALA A 162 20.33 2.69 -8.76
C ALA A 162 20.35 3.22 -10.22
N THR A 163 19.48 4.17 -10.56
CA THR A 163 19.32 4.70 -11.93
C THR A 163 19.73 6.16 -11.94
N THR A 164 20.44 6.62 -12.98
CA THR A 164 20.78 8.05 -13.15
C THR A 164 19.59 8.85 -13.68
N ALA A 165 19.45 10.10 -13.24
CA ALA A 165 18.27 10.92 -13.43
C ALA A 165 17.90 11.19 -14.89
N ASP A 166 18.89 11.30 -15.79
CA ASP A 166 18.70 11.69 -17.19
C ASP A 166 18.41 10.51 -18.13
N THR A 167 18.16 9.31 -17.59
CA THR A 167 17.91 8.12 -18.42
C THR A 167 16.42 7.94 -18.73
N ASN A 168 16.14 7.35 -19.91
CA ASN A 168 14.79 6.86 -20.24
C ASN A 168 14.25 5.89 -19.18
N ARG A 169 15.15 5.13 -18.53
CA ARG A 169 14.81 4.27 -17.41
C ARG A 169 14.26 5.08 -16.24
N CYS A 170 14.89 6.18 -15.84
CA CYS A 170 14.36 7.05 -14.79
C CYS A 170 12.98 7.61 -15.14
N ASN A 171 12.78 8.07 -16.37
CA ASN A 171 11.47 8.55 -16.83
C ASN A 171 10.38 7.47 -16.73
N ASN A 172 10.71 6.22 -17.00
CA ASN A 172 9.79 5.09 -16.82
C ASN A 172 9.52 4.78 -15.35
N ILE A 173 10.52 4.85 -14.47
CA ILE A 173 10.33 4.62 -13.03
C ILE A 173 9.47 5.75 -12.42
N LYS A 174 9.63 7.00 -12.87
CA LYS A 174 8.80 8.14 -12.44
C LYS A 174 7.31 7.97 -12.75
N GLN A 175 6.94 7.15 -13.74
CA GLN A 175 5.52 6.83 -13.97
C GLN A 175 4.88 6.09 -12.79
N ALA A 176 5.68 5.46 -11.92
CA ALA A 176 5.20 4.82 -10.70
C ALA A 176 4.83 5.82 -9.59
N GLU A 177 5.21 7.10 -9.69
CA GLU A 177 4.94 8.09 -8.65
C GLU A 177 3.45 8.24 -8.37
N GLY A 178 2.60 8.19 -9.39
CA GLY A 178 1.14 8.29 -9.20
C GLY A 178 0.53 7.14 -8.40
N THR A 179 1.18 5.97 -8.36
CA THR A 179 0.71 4.80 -7.60
C THR A 179 1.41 4.66 -6.26
N CYS A 180 2.73 4.89 -6.23
CA CYS A 180 3.54 4.68 -5.04
C CYS A 180 3.56 5.89 -4.11
N CYS A 181 3.40 7.08 -4.68
CA CYS A 181 3.50 8.34 -3.95
C CYS A 181 2.48 9.36 -4.47
N PRO A 182 1.18 9.00 -4.47
CA PRO A 182 0.13 9.93 -4.87
C PRO A 182 0.31 11.25 -4.12
N PRO A 183 0.07 12.39 -4.80
CA PRO A 183 0.11 13.68 -4.15
C PRO A 183 -0.91 13.70 -3.00
N PRO A 184 -0.64 14.42 -1.91
CA PRO A 184 -1.62 14.58 -0.84
C PRO A 184 -2.89 15.23 -1.41
N ALA A 185 -4.04 14.86 -0.85
CA ALA A 185 -5.31 15.46 -1.18
C ALA A 185 -5.32 16.97 -0.83
N GLU A 186 -6.04 17.78 -1.61
CA GLU A 186 -6.19 19.21 -1.32
C GLU A 186 -7.00 19.43 -0.03
N ASP A 187 -8.06 18.64 0.16
CA ASP A 187 -8.82 18.55 1.40
C ASP A 187 -8.84 17.10 1.90
N PRO A 188 -7.81 16.66 2.65
CA PRO A 188 -7.65 15.26 3.03
C PRO A 188 -8.79 14.81 3.95
N CYS A 189 -9.17 13.54 3.78
CA CYS A 189 -10.17 12.87 4.58
C CYS A 189 -9.77 12.91 6.06
N GLN A 190 -10.68 13.43 6.89
CA GLN A 190 -10.50 13.44 8.33
C GLN A 190 -10.74 12.01 8.85
N PHE A 191 -9.66 11.34 9.25
CA PHE A 191 -9.69 10.02 9.87
C PHE A 191 -8.97 10.08 11.20
N CYS A 192 -9.68 9.83 12.29
CA CYS A 192 -9.16 9.87 13.65
C CYS A 192 -8.44 11.20 13.94
N ALA A 193 -9.19 12.29 14.07
CA ALA A 193 -8.63 13.64 14.24
C ALA A 193 -7.64 13.77 15.41
N ASP A 194 -7.83 12.96 16.46
CA ASP A 194 -6.97 12.90 17.65
C ASP A 194 -5.83 11.85 17.52
N GLY A 195 -5.71 11.20 16.36
CA GLY A 195 -4.82 10.07 16.11
C GLY A 195 -5.47 8.71 16.38
N LEU A 196 -4.74 7.65 16.05
CA LEU A 196 -5.16 6.27 16.32
C LEU A 196 -5.09 6.00 17.83
N THR A 197 -6.15 5.43 18.40
CA THR A 197 -6.12 4.96 19.80
C THR A 197 -5.68 3.51 19.93
N VAL A 198 -5.67 2.77 18.81
CA VAL A 198 -5.13 1.41 18.69
C VAL A 198 -3.81 1.40 17.90
N GLY A 199 -3.08 0.29 17.93
CA GLY A 199 -1.85 0.14 17.15
C GLY A 199 -2.09 0.16 15.64
N GLU A 200 -1.12 0.63 14.86
CA GLU A 200 -1.23 0.76 13.39
C GLU A 200 -1.49 -0.58 12.69
N ASP A 201 -1.00 -1.69 13.24
CA ASP A 201 -1.20 -3.06 12.72
C ASP A 201 -2.57 -3.65 13.08
N THR A 202 -3.40 -2.93 13.83
CA THR A 202 -4.73 -3.42 14.23
C THR A 202 -5.61 -3.60 13.01
N ALA A 203 -6.14 -4.80 12.81
CA ALA A 203 -7.03 -5.10 11.70
C ALA A 203 -8.40 -4.41 11.87
N ALA A 204 -8.81 -3.64 10.87
CA ALA A 204 -10.10 -2.98 10.77
C ALA A 204 -10.77 -3.39 9.45
N GLY A 205 -11.50 -4.51 9.49
CA GLY A 205 -12.09 -5.12 8.30
C GLY A 205 -11.04 -5.80 7.41
N GLN A 206 -10.80 -5.25 6.22
CA GLN A 206 -9.84 -5.79 5.24
C GLN A 206 -8.49 -5.05 5.21
N VAL A 207 -8.37 -3.95 5.96
CA VAL A 207 -7.17 -3.12 6.04
C VAL A 207 -6.73 -2.99 7.49
N THR A 208 -5.53 -2.48 7.73
CA THR A 208 -5.08 -2.10 9.07
C THR A 208 -5.41 -0.64 9.37
N CYS A 209 -5.44 -0.26 10.65
CA CYS A 209 -5.68 1.12 11.04
C CYS A 209 -4.60 2.09 10.54
N GLY A 210 -3.34 1.64 10.48
CA GLY A 210 -2.25 2.40 9.87
C GLY A 210 -2.47 2.62 8.37
N GLN A 211 -2.93 1.59 7.65
CA GLN A 211 -3.27 1.71 6.24
C GLN A 211 -4.46 2.66 6.03
N ALA A 212 -5.54 2.53 6.81
CA ALA A 212 -6.69 3.43 6.73
C ALA A 212 -6.31 4.90 6.94
N LYS A 213 -5.38 5.16 7.88
CA LYS A 213 -4.83 6.50 8.14
C LYS A 213 -4.00 7.04 6.96
N ALA A 214 -3.16 6.20 6.35
CA ALA A 214 -2.39 6.57 5.16
C ALA A 214 -3.32 6.88 3.99
N ASP A 215 -4.32 6.00 3.75
CA ASP A 215 -5.33 6.18 2.70
C ASP A 215 -6.14 7.46 2.91
N ALA A 216 -6.47 7.83 4.15
CA ALA A 216 -7.19 9.06 4.46
C ALA A 216 -6.43 10.32 4.00
N ALA A 217 -5.10 10.36 4.18
CA ALA A 217 -4.27 11.51 3.86
C ALA A 217 -4.20 11.83 2.35
N ILE A 218 -4.44 10.83 1.50
CA ILE A 218 -4.43 10.95 0.04
C ILE A 218 -5.83 10.92 -0.58
N THR A 219 -6.86 10.82 0.25
CA THR A 219 -8.26 10.74 -0.17
C THR A 219 -8.95 12.07 0.09
N GLU A 220 -9.61 12.65 -0.92
CA GLU A 220 -10.43 13.86 -0.73
C GLU A 220 -11.61 13.62 0.22
N SER A 221 -11.89 14.60 1.08
CA SER A 221 -12.88 14.55 2.15
C SER A 221 -14.31 14.31 1.66
N ASP A 222 -14.64 14.78 0.46
CA ASP A 222 -15.96 14.67 -0.16
C ASP A 222 -16.16 13.38 -0.97
N SER A 223 -15.13 12.54 -1.07
CA SER A 223 -15.19 11.28 -1.80
C SER A 223 -16.01 10.22 -1.06
N ASN A 224 -16.64 9.32 -1.82
CA ASN A 224 -17.29 8.14 -1.24
C ASN A 224 -16.28 7.17 -0.59
N ILE A 225 -15.00 7.28 -0.95
CA ILE A 225 -13.91 6.53 -0.34
C ILE A 225 -13.66 7.03 1.09
N CYS A 226 -13.66 8.34 1.31
CA CYS A 226 -13.53 8.92 2.65
C CYS A 226 -14.62 8.42 3.60
N GLY A 227 -15.88 8.36 3.15
CA GLY A 227 -16.97 7.80 3.96
C GLY A 227 -16.77 6.32 4.34
N ARG A 228 -16.08 5.54 3.48
CA ARG A 228 -15.70 4.15 3.81
C ARG A 228 -14.54 4.09 4.80
N ILE A 229 -13.54 4.97 4.64
CA ILE A 229 -12.42 5.06 5.57
C ILE A 229 -12.93 5.47 6.96
N GLN A 230 -13.77 6.50 7.05
CA GLN A 230 -14.37 6.96 8.31
C GLN A 230 -15.21 5.89 9.01
N SER A 231 -15.82 4.96 8.28
CA SER A 231 -16.53 3.84 8.90
C SER A 231 -15.61 2.91 9.73
N LEU A 232 -14.29 2.99 9.54
CA LEU A 232 -13.29 2.25 10.32
C LEU A 232 -12.90 2.97 11.62
N GLU A 233 -13.31 4.23 11.82
CA GLU A 233 -12.96 5.02 13.01
C GLU A 233 -13.46 4.35 14.30
N GLU A 234 -14.64 3.73 14.27
CA GLU A 234 -15.18 3.01 15.43
C GLU A 234 -14.24 1.90 15.94
N THR A 235 -13.40 1.34 15.06
CA THR A 235 -12.42 0.32 15.39
C THR A 235 -11.04 0.91 15.68
N CYS A 236 -10.63 1.93 14.91
CA CYS A 236 -9.26 2.46 14.92
C CYS A 236 -9.04 3.63 15.88
N CYS A 237 -10.08 4.38 16.17
CA CYS A 237 -10.09 5.47 17.12
C CYS A 237 -11.44 5.53 17.83
N PRO A 238 -11.83 4.46 18.57
CA PRO A 238 -12.98 4.55 19.45
C PRO A 238 -12.90 5.82 20.29
N GLY A 239 -14.00 6.57 20.31
CA GLY A 239 -14.12 7.73 21.17
C GLY A 239 -13.93 7.33 22.65
N PRO A 240 -13.54 8.29 23.51
CA PRO A 240 -13.41 8.02 24.92
C PRO A 240 -14.73 7.49 25.48
N ALA A 241 -14.63 6.54 26.40
CA ALA A 241 -15.81 5.98 27.06
C ALA A 241 -16.57 7.09 27.80
N SER A 242 -17.90 7.02 27.77
CA SER A 242 -18.77 7.97 28.48
C SER A 242 -18.60 7.83 29.99
N ASP A 243 -18.42 6.58 30.47
CA ASP A 243 -18.03 6.26 31.83
C ASP A 243 -16.82 5.32 31.79
N PRO A 244 -15.58 5.86 31.76
CA PRO A 244 -14.38 5.04 31.58
C PRO A 244 -14.17 4.06 32.74
N CYS A 245 -13.57 2.91 32.42
CA CYS A 245 -13.34 1.85 33.37
C CYS A 245 -12.44 2.33 34.53
N PRO A 246 -12.86 2.19 35.80
CA PRO A 246 -12.15 2.74 36.95
C PRO A 246 -10.96 1.87 37.37
N VAL A 247 -10.05 1.59 36.42
CA VAL A 247 -8.80 0.88 36.68
C VAL A 247 -7.87 1.80 37.46
N CYS A 248 -7.37 1.32 38.60
CA CYS A 248 -6.41 1.99 39.48
C CYS A 248 -6.88 3.40 39.88
N PRO A 249 -7.99 3.54 40.63
CA PRO A 249 -8.54 4.85 40.99
C PRO A 249 -7.57 5.71 41.83
N ASP A 250 -6.63 5.06 42.52
CA ASP A 250 -5.57 5.72 43.30
C ASP A 250 -4.28 5.99 42.50
N GLY A 251 -4.27 5.66 41.20
CA GLY A 251 -3.11 5.76 40.31
C GLY A 251 -2.19 4.54 40.36
N LEU A 252 -1.26 4.46 39.40
CA LEU A 252 -0.22 3.42 39.37
C LEU A 252 0.80 3.67 40.49
N THR A 253 1.05 2.64 41.29
CA THR A 253 2.19 2.60 42.22
C THR A 253 3.42 1.92 41.61
N VAL A 254 3.25 1.31 40.43
CA VAL A 254 4.28 0.63 39.66
C VAL A 254 4.64 1.43 38.40
N ASP A 255 5.82 1.16 37.86
CA ASP A 255 6.30 1.79 36.63
C ASP A 255 5.39 1.43 35.43
N GLU A 256 5.15 2.39 34.53
CA GLU A 256 4.24 2.23 33.39
C GLU A 256 4.63 1.07 32.45
N TYR A 257 5.93 0.73 32.37
CA TYR A 257 6.45 -0.35 31.54
C TYR A 257 6.39 -1.72 32.22
N THR A 258 5.85 -1.80 33.44
CA THR A 258 5.67 -3.07 34.15
C THR A 258 4.71 -3.96 33.36
N VAL A 259 5.20 -5.12 32.91
CA VAL A 259 4.41 -6.10 32.15
C VAL A 259 3.47 -6.85 33.10
N ILE A 260 2.17 -6.72 32.86
CA ILE A 260 1.08 -7.36 33.61
C ILE A 260 0.91 -8.81 33.16
N SER A 261 1.03 -9.04 31.86
CA SER A 261 0.85 -10.34 31.23
C SER A 261 1.93 -10.56 30.17
N GLN A 262 2.90 -11.42 30.48
CA GLN A 262 3.96 -11.79 29.53
C GLN A 262 3.40 -12.42 28.25
N ALA A 263 2.24 -13.08 28.33
CA ALA A 263 1.60 -13.74 27.20
C ALA A 263 0.99 -12.76 26.19
N GLN A 264 0.59 -11.56 26.64
CA GLN A 264 -0.10 -10.57 25.82
C GLN A 264 0.70 -9.29 25.63
N GLY A 265 1.85 -9.16 26.30
CA GLY A 265 2.70 -7.95 26.24
C GLY A 265 2.07 -6.71 26.87
N THR A 266 0.96 -6.86 27.60
CA THR A 266 0.23 -5.74 28.18
C THR A 266 1.02 -5.13 29.33
N THR A 267 1.30 -3.83 29.26
CA THR A 267 1.94 -3.06 30.33
C THR A 267 0.91 -2.31 31.16
N CYS A 268 1.30 -1.87 32.37
CA CYS A 268 0.49 -0.99 33.21
C CYS A 268 0.05 0.29 32.49
N GLY A 269 0.95 0.92 31.74
CA GLY A 269 0.60 2.08 30.91
C GLY A 269 -0.46 1.74 29.86
N GLY A 270 -0.28 0.62 29.14
CA GLY A 270 -1.25 0.17 28.15
C GLY A 270 -2.64 -0.11 28.74
N LEU A 271 -2.72 -0.72 29.92
CA LEU A 271 -4.00 -1.01 30.58
C LEU A 271 -4.78 0.27 30.94
N ILE A 272 -4.08 1.32 31.40
CA ILE A 272 -4.72 2.60 31.73
C ILE A 272 -5.20 3.34 30.49
N SER A 273 -4.37 3.37 29.44
CA SER A 273 -4.77 3.95 28.16
C SER A 273 -6.00 3.24 27.57
N ASP A 274 -6.04 1.91 27.68
CA ASP A 274 -7.19 1.11 27.28
C ASP A 274 -8.43 1.40 28.13
N ALA A 275 -8.29 1.56 29.45
CA ALA A 275 -9.40 1.78 30.38
C ALA A 275 -10.19 3.06 30.08
N LEU A 276 -9.53 4.10 29.56
CA LEU A 276 -10.17 5.35 29.13
C LEU A 276 -11.15 5.15 27.95
N ASN A 277 -10.99 4.08 27.19
CA ASN A 277 -11.79 3.77 26.01
C ASN A 277 -12.75 2.58 26.25
N VAL A 278 -12.88 2.13 27.51
CA VAL A 278 -13.72 1.00 27.88
C VAL A 278 -14.77 1.45 28.89
N GLU A 279 -16.04 1.24 28.57
CA GLU A 279 -17.15 1.57 29.48
C GLU A 279 -17.07 0.73 30.77
N SER A 280 -17.35 1.38 31.90
CA SER A 280 -17.24 0.83 33.26
C SER A 280 -18.11 -0.40 33.51
N ASP A 281 -19.25 -0.49 32.82
CA ASP A 281 -20.22 -1.59 32.92
C ASP A 281 -19.92 -2.75 31.96
N SER A 282 -18.91 -2.61 31.09
CA SER A 282 -18.58 -3.61 30.09
C SER A 282 -17.90 -4.85 30.68
N ASN A 283 -18.08 -6.00 30.02
CA ASN A 283 -17.34 -7.22 30.37
C ASN A 283 -15.81 -7.02 30.23
N ARG A 284 -15.38 -6.15 29.31
CA ARG A 284 -13.97 -5.81 29.13
C ARG A 284 -13.42 -5.08 30.35
N CYS A 285 -14.16 -4.12 30.91
CA CYS A 285 -13.79 -3.47 32.16
C CYS A 285 -13.67 -4.46 33.33
N ASN A 286 -14.66 -5.35 33.50
CA ASN A 286 -14.60 -6.38 34.54
C ASN A 286 -13.37 -7.30 34.42
N ASN A 287 -12.94 -7.62 33.19
CA ASN A 287 -11.71 -8.38 32.95
C ASN A 287 -10.45 -7.56 33.30
N MET A 288 -10.44 -6.26 33.01
CA MET A 288 -9.34 -5.36 33.39
C MET A 288 -9.22 -5.24 34.91
N LEU A 289 -10.35 -5.04 35.62
CA LEU A 289 -10.41 -5.02 37.08
C LEU A 289 -9.94 -6.34 37.69
N GLY A 290 -10.29 -7.47 37.06
CA GLY A 290 -9.80 -8.79 37.49
C GLY A 290 -8.28 -8.97 37.36
N ALA A 291 -7.64 -8.27 36.42
CA ALA A 291 -6.19 -8.29 36.26
C ALA A 291 -5.47 -7.44 37.33
N GLU A 292 -6.15 -6.47 37.95
CA GLU A 292 -5.57 -5.61 39.00
C GLU A 292 -5.23 -6.37 40.28
N ASP A 293 -5.97 -7.43 40.59
CA ASP A 293 -5.76 -8.23 41.80
C ASP A 293 -4.37 -8.92 41.80
N GLY A 294 -3.72 -9.02 40.63
CA GLY A 294 -2.33 -9.46 40.48
C GLY A 294 -1.28 -8.35 40.57
N LEU A 295 -1.67 -7.08 40.41
CA LEU A 295 -0.75 -5.93 40.32
C LEU A 295 -0.55 -5.21 41.64
N LEU A 296 -1.54 -5.24 42.52
CA LEU A 296 -1.37 -4.74 43.86
C LEU A 296 -0.56 -5.78 44.64
N PRO A 297 0.62 -5.43 45.19
CA PRO A 297 1.31 -6.33 46.11
C PRO A 297 0.31 -6.65 47.22
N ARG A 298 -0.11 -7.92 47.27
CA ARG A 298 -0.95 -8.47 48.32
C ARG A 298 -0.47 -7.86 49.62
N PRO A 299 -1.29 -7.07 50.34
CA PRO A 299 -0.80 -6.36 51.51
C PRO A 299 -0.17 -7.42 52.41
N SER A 300 1.15 -7.34 52.58
CA SER A 300 1.81 -8.14 53.60
C SER A 300 1.03 -7.87 54.88
N PRO A 301 0.56 -8.89 55.62
CA PRO A 301 -0.37 -8.73 56.75
C PRO A 301 0.26 -8.02 57.97
N THR A 302 1.24 -7.14 57.77
CA THR A 302 2.04 -6.50 58.83
C THR A 302 2.31 -5.01 58.58
N ALA A 303 1.91 -4.42 57.45
CA ALA A 303 2.03 -2.97 57.25
C ALA A 303 0.68 -2.27 57.47
N ALA A 304 0.69 -1.32 58.40
CA ALA A 304 -0.43 -0.50 58.84
C ALA A 304 -1.19 0.19 57.69
N PRO A 305 -2.48 0.53 57.89
CA PRO A 305 -3.29 1.20 56.86
C PRO A 305 -2.62 2.51 56.42
N CYS A 306 -2.37 2.63 55.11
CA CYS A 306 -2.06 3.90 54.49
C CYS A 306 -3.28 4.81 54.69
N ALA A 307 -3.16 5.72 55.65
CA ALA A 307 -4.08 6.80 55.85
C ALA A 307 -4.12 7.63 54.56
N SER A 308 -5.33 7.77 54.02
CA SER A 308 -5.67 8.73 52.98
C SER A 308 -5.07 10.09 53.33
N THR A 309 -4.07 10.52 52.57
CA THR A 309 -3.76 11.95 52.49
C THR A 309 -4.76 12.51 51.50
N ALA A 310 -5.94 12.85 52.02
CA ALA A 310 -6.95 13.59 51.28
C ALA A 310 -6.33 14.91 50.80
N SER A 311 -6.02 14.99 49.50
CA SER A 311 -5.83 16.28 48.84
C SER A 311 -7.20 16.85 48.48
N PRO A 312 -7.55 18.07 48.95
CA PRO A 312 -8.86 18.64 48.74
C PRO A 312 -8.97 19.26 47.34
N TRP A 313 -9.58 18.52 46.40
CA TRP A 313 -10.20 19.16 45.25
C TRP A 313 -11.40 19.97 45.75
N THR A 314 -11.11 21.24 46.04
CA THR A 314 -12.08 22.23 46.49
C THR A 314 -12.76 22.78 45.25
N SER A 315 -13.92 22.20 44.88
CA SER A 315 -14.80 22.82 43.90
C SER A 315 -15.31 24.17 44.44
N PRO A 316 -15.31 25.26 43.65
CA PRO A 316 -15.96 26.49 44.05
C PRO A 316 -17.48 26.32 44.01
N ARG A 317 -18.07 26.37 45.20
CA ARG A 317 -19.52 26.39 45.44
C ARG A 317 -20.03 27.81 45.22
N SER A 318 -20.53 28.13 44.03
CA SER A 318 -21.36 29.31 43.80
C SER A 318 -22.83 28.95 43.99
N SER A 319 -23.28 29.05 45.25
CA SER A 319 -24.70 29.13 45.57
C SER A 319 -25.12 30.59 45.54
N THR A 320 -25.86 30.99 44.50
CA THR A 320 -26.76 32.14 44.57
C THR A 320 -28.18 31.68 44.31
N ARG A 321 -29.01 32.01 45.29
CA ARG A 321 -30.40 31.65 45.48
C ARG A 321 -31.30 32.55 44.62
N ASP A 322 -32.46 32.00 44.29
CA ASP A 322 -33.76 32.67 44.17
C ASP A 322 -34.04 33.63 43.00
N GLY A 323 -35.15 33.37 42.32
CA GLY A 323 -35.76 34.31 41.37
C GLY A 323 -36.65 33.65 40.34
N GLY A 324 -37.85 33.23 40.74
CA GLY A 324 -38.88 32.74 39.81
C GLY A 324 -39.29 33.79 38.78
N GLY A 325 -39.75 33.33 37.60
CA GLY A 325 -40.35 34.23 36.62
C GLY A 325 -40.57 33.64 35.23
N ARG A 326 -41.79 33.13 35.01
CA ARG A 326 -42.61 33.24 33.78
C ARG A 326 -42.04 32.72 32.43
N ALA A 327 -42.76 31.74 31.88
CA ALA A 327 -42.86 31.50 30.43
C ALA A 327 -43.33 32.77 29.68
N PRO A 328 -42.90 33.02 28.41
CA PRO A 328 -43.61 32.52 27.21
C PRO A 328 -42.66 32.35 25.97
N PRO A 329 -43.15 32.38 24.70
CA PRO A 329 -43.81 31.30 23.99
C PRO A 329 -42.99 30.75 22.80
N SER A 330 -43.43 29.59 22.31
CA SER A 330 -43.03 28.97 21.05
C SER A 330 -43.06 29.95 19.87
N SER A 331 -41.92 30.09 19.18
CA SER A 331 -41.86 30.70 17.86
C SER A 331 -41.33 29.67 16.86
N ARG A 332 -42.23 29.19 15.99
CA ARG A 332 -41.91 28.44 14.78
C ARG A 332 -41.05 29.29 13.85
N THR A 333 -39.82 28.88 13.57
CA THR A 333 -39.08 29.37 12.41
C THR A 333 -39.24 28.36 11.29
N ARG A 334 -40.10 28.72 10.34
CA ARG A 334 -40.39 27.98 9.12
C ARG A 334 -39.29 28.31 8.11
N SER A 335 -38.28 27.46 7.99
CA SER A 335 -37.29 27.59 6.91
C SER A 335 -37.95 27.21 5.58
N ARG A 336 -37.94 28.19 4.68
CA ARG A 336 -38.53 28.16 3.34
C ARG A 336 -37.47 27.60 2.38
N PRO A 337 -37.76 26.59 1.54
CA PRO A 337 -36.82 26.15 0.53
C PRO A 337 -36.71 27.18 -0.59
N THR A 338 -35.47 27.52 -0.94
CA THR A 338 -35.11 28.33 -2.11
C THR A 338 -35.23 27.45 -3.36
N PRO A 339 -36.01 27.84 -4.39
CA PRO A 339 -36.00 27.15 -5.67
C PRO A 339 -34.76 27.56 -6.48
N THR A 340 -33.91 26.58 -6.80
CA THR A 340 -32.82 26.72 -7.78
C THR A 340 -33.41 26.87 -9.18
N ALA A 341 -33.01 27.93 -9.86
CA ALA A 341 -33.42 28.25 -11.22
C ALA A 341 -32.73 27.32 -12.23
N THR A 342 -33.54 26.64 -13.04
CA THR A 342 -33.11 25.97 -14.27
C THR A 342 -32.80 27.02 -15.33
N GLY A 343 -31.52 27.20 -15.64
CA GLY A 343 -31.04 27.95 -16.80
C GLY A 343 -30.71 26.98 -17.93
N ALA A 344 -31.54 26.99 -18.97
CA ALA A 344 -31.26 26.36 -20.25
C ALA A 344 -30.22 27.17 -21.03
N THR A 345 -29.34 26.50 -21.76
CA THR A 345 -28.60 27.11 -22.87
C THR A 345 -28.78 26.25 -24.11
N THR A 346 -29.18 26.94 -25.16
CA THR A 346 -29.31 26.55 -26.57
C THR A 346 -28.03 26.02 -27.18
#